data_AF-A0A562NKX1-F1
#
_entry.id   AF-A0A562NKX1-F1
#
_cell.length_a   1.000
_cell.length_b   1.000
_cell.length_c   1.000
_cell.angle_alpha   90.00
_cell.angle_beta   90.00
_cell.angle_gamma   90.00
#
_symmetry.space_group_name_H-M   'P 1'
#
loop_
_entity.id
_entity.type
_entity.pdbx_description
1 polymer ?
#
loop_
_entity_poly.entity_id
_entity_poly.type
_entity_poly.pdbx_seq_one_letter_code
_entity_poly.pdbx_strand_id
1 'polypeptide(L)'
;MNDGRNGTVKQIICIKWGDKFGPEFVNRLHAMIGRNITPPFKLYCFTDDGTGLHPDVAVRPLPEFAYTAPVNTKGKWPKSRLWGDLGDVTGVVLFLDLDVIITGNLDEFFSYGDPDDTILGLNLNTPLEKMGQTSVYRMRVGKLKPLQDIFRADPQGAADKYKYEQRFVTRNAPGGVKFWPRRWLAHFRLQCVPIFPLNYFTEARIPKGTRIVIFPGSLNPPDAIAGRWDEVDVHRAPMDHIRAAFDGRRRESAIKHLRHYLRPVSWVEKLWRE
;
A
#
# COMPACT_ATOMS: atom_id res chain seq x y z
N MET A 1 -14.27 19.40 -14.86
CA MET A 1 -13.39 19.26 -16.04
C MET A 1 -12.90 17.82 -16.05
N ASN A 2 -13.01 17.08 -17.16
CA ASN A 2 -12.87 15.61 -17.19
C ASN A 2 -11.41 15.15 -16.92
N ASP A 3 -11.14 14.50 -15.78
CA ASP A 3 -9.82 14.02 -15.36
C ASP A 3 -9.74 12.50 -15.12
N GLY A 4 -10.64 11.72 -15.74
CA GLY A 4 -10.54 10.26 -15.91
C GLY A 4 -9.54 9.83 -17.00
N ARG A 5 -8.40 10.51 -17.10
CA ARG A 5 -7.50 10.63 -18.27
C ARG A 5 -7.05 9.26 -18.84
N ASN A 6 -7.60 8.61 -19.88
CA ASN A 6 -8.35 9.06 -21.06
C ASN A 6 -9.57 8.15 -21.32
N GLY A 7 -10.50 8.11 -20.38
CA GLY A 7 -11.87 7.62 -20.51
C GLY A 7 -12.81 8.52 -19.71
N THR A 8 -14.11 8.23 -19.69
CA THR A 8 -15.08 8.98 -18.86
C THR A 8 -15.09 8.53 -17.40
N VAL A 9 -14.28 7.52 -17.03
CA VAL A 9 -14.31 6.83 -15.73
C VAL A 9 -12.91 6.77 -15.12
N LYS A 10 -12.79 7.12 -13.83
CA LYS A 10 -11.53 6.98 -13.08
C LYS A 10 -11.29 5.51 -12.74
N GLN A 11 -10.12 5.00 -13.12
CA GLN A 11 -9.79 3.59 -12.95
C GLN A 11 -8.80 3.40 -11.80
N ILE A 12 -9.22 2.67 -10.78
CA ILE A 12 -8.38 2.23 -9.68
C ILE A 12 -8.10 0.74 -9.89
N ILE A 13 -6.86 0.32 -9.66
CA ILE A 13 -6.47 -1.09 -9.70
C ILE A 13 -5.89 -1.53 -8.35
N CYS A 14 -6.16 -2.78 -7.97
CA CYS A 14 -5.48 -3.45 -6.86
C CYS A 14 -5.17 -4.90 -7.26
N ILE A 15 -4.35 -5.57 -6.45
CA ILE A 15 -3.98 -6.98 -6.68
C ILE A 15 -4.11 -7.77 -5.37
N LYS A 16 -4.82 -8.88 -5.43
CA LYS A 16 -5.00 -9.86 -4.34
C LYS A 16 -4.49 -11.20 -4.85
N TRP A 17 -3.54 -11.82 -4.17
CA TRP A 17 -3.02 -13.13 -4.54
C TRP A 17 -2.79 -13.97 -3.29
N GLY A 18 -3.02 -15.28 -3.41
CA GLY A 18 -2.97 -16.20 -2.29
C GLY A 18 -4.01 -15.88 -1.20
N ASP A 19 -3.68 -16.29 0.02
CA ASP A 19 -4.56 -16.29 1.19
C ASP A 19 -4.26 -15.18 2.20
N LYS A 20 -3.17 -14.42 2.01
CA LYS A 20 -2.73 -13.39 2.97
C LYS A 20 -3.79 -12.30 3.21
N PHE A 21 -4.50 -11.88 2.17
CA PHE A 21 -5.51 -10.84 2.25
C PHE A 21 -6.85 -11.41 1.80
N GLY A 22 -7.82 -11.47 2.72
CA GLY A 22 -9.17 -11.92 2.44
C GLY A 22 -9.99 -10.91 1.60
N PRO A 23 -11.18 -11.30 1.13
CA PRO A 23 -12.04 -10.44 0.32
C PRO A 23 -12.44 -9.14 1.03
N GLU A 24 -12.50 -9.12 2.37
CA GLU A 24 -12.82 -7.95 3.17
C GLU A 24 -11.85 -6.79 2.95
N PHE A 25 -10.58 -7.05 2.62
CA PHE A 25 -9.62 -5.99 2.31
C PHE A 25 -10.01 -5.25 1.02
N VAL A 26 -10.40 -5.99 -0.01
CA VAL A 26 -10.81 -5.44 -1.30
C VAL A 26 -12.15 -4.73 -1.18
N ASN A 27 -13.10 -5.31 -0.45
CA ASN A 27 -14.43 -4.72 -0.25
C ASN A 27 -14.36 -3.42 0.56
N ARG A 28 -13.57 -3.39 1.64
CA ARG A 28 -13.32 -2.17 2.42
C ARG A 28 -12.57 -1.13 1.61
N LEU A 29 -11.63 -1.54 0.75
CA LEU A 29 -10.96 -0.64 -0.19
C LEU A 29 -11.96 -0.03 -1.17
N HIS A 30 -12.84 -0.83 -1.78
CA HIS A 30 -13.90 -0.36 -2.66
C HIS A 30 -14.78 0.70 -1.99
N ALA A 31 -15.24 0.41 -0.77
CA ALA A 31 -16.09 1.33 -0.05
C ALA A 31 -15.37 2.61 0.40
N MET A 32 -14.11 2.51 0.83
CA MET A 32 -13.27 3.66 1.12
C MET A 32 -13.06 4.55 -0.11
N ILE A 33 -12.87 3.96 -1.30
CA ILE A 33 -12.79 4.71 -2.57
C ILE A 33 -14.12 5.44 -2.82
N GLY A 34 -15.25 4.73 -2.75
CA GLY A 34 -16.57 5.31 -3.02
C GLY A 34 -16.92 6.49 -2.11
N ARG A 35 -16.47 6.49 -0.86
CA ARG A 35 -16.65 7.62 0.07
C ARG A 35 -15.75 8.83 -0.24
N ASN A 36 -14.70 8.66 -1.03
CA ASN A 36 -13.62 9.64 -1.18
C ASN A 36 -13.28 10.00 -2.63
N ILE A 37 -14.07 9.58 -3.61
CA ILE A 37 -13.85 9.90 -5.02
C ILE A 37 -15.13 10.42 -5.67
N THR A 38 -15.00 11.39 -6.57
CA THR A 38 -16.14 11.86 -7.36
C THR A 38 -16.47 10.82 -8.44
N PRO A 39 -17.69 10.27 -8.50
CA PRO A 39 -18.11 9.33 -9.56
C PRO A 39 -18.07 9.95 -10.97
N PRO A 40 -17.99 9.13 -12.04
CA PRO A 40 -17.90 7.67 -12.03
C PRO A 40 -16.46 7.17 -11.79
N PHE A 41 -16.35 6.03 -11.09
CA PHE A 41 -15.10 5.30 -10.92
C PHE A 41 -15.31 3.79 -11.10
N LYS A 42 -14.23 3.06 -11.35
CA LYS A 42 -14.22 1.60 -11.36
C LYS A 42 -12.99 1.10 -10.61
N LEU A 43 -13.20 0.15 -9.70
CA LEU A 43 -12.12 -0.62 -9.06
C LEU A 43 -11.98 -1.96 -9.79
N TYR A 44 -10.79 -2.23 -10.32
CA TYR A 44 -10.41 -3.53 -10.85
C TYR A 44 -9.53 -4.27 -9.84
N CYS A 45 -9.91 -5.48 -9.48
CA CYS A 45 -9.10 -6.36 -8.63
C CYS A 45 -8.53 -7.48 -9.50
N PHE A 46 -7.20 -7.50 -9.66
CA PHE A 46 -6.49 -8.60 -10.28
C PHE A 46 -6.25 -9.69 -9.24
N THR A 47 -6.83 -10.87 -9.42
CA THR A 47 -6.79 -11.93 -8.40
C THR A 47 -6.89 -13.34 -8.95
N ASP A 48 -6.37 -14.30 -8.18
CA ASP A 48 -6.49 -15.74 -8.37
C ASP A 48 -7.79 -16.30 -7.78
N ASP A 49 -8.42 -15.58 -6.85
CA ASP A 49 -9.68 -15.97 -6.21
C ASP A 49 -10.57 -14.75 -5.95
N GLY A 50 -11.65 -14.65 -6.72
CA GLY A 50 -12.65 -13.58 -6.61
C GLY A 50 -13.80 -13.87 -5.64
N THR A 51 -13.75 -14.98 -4.91
CA THR A 51 -14.82 -15.39 -4.00
C THR A 51 -15.02 -14.35 -2.89
N GLY A 52 -16.27 -13.96 -2.64
CA GLY A 52 -16.62 -13.00 -1.59
C GLY A 52 -16.35 -11.52 -1.92
N LEU A 53 -15.86 -11.21 -3.12
CA LEU A 53 -15.68 -9.83 -3.56
C LEU A 53 -17.03 -9.15 -3.85
N HIS A 54 -17.12 -7.86 -3.52
CA HIS A 54 -18.31 -7.03 -3.72
C HIS A 54 -18.68 -6.97 -5.22
N PRO A 55 -19.98 -7.07 -5.59
CA PRO A 55 -20.41 -7.14 -7.00
C PRO A 55 -19.94 -5.99 -7.90
N ASP A 56 -19.75 -4.80 -7.34
CA ASP A 56 -19.27 -3.63 -8.09
C ASP A 56 -17.77 -3.67 -8.44
N VAL A 57 -17.00 -4.52 -7.76
CA VAL A 57 -15.57 -4.73 -8.04
C VAL A 57 -15.43 -5.51 -9.34
N ALA A 58 -14.74 -4.94 -10.33
CA ALA A 58 -14.42 -5.68 -11.55
C ALA A 58 -13.28 -6.66 -11.29
N VAL A 59 -13.62 -7.93 -11.17
CA VAL A 59 -12.64 -9.01 -11.01
C VAL A 59 -11.96 -9.30 -12.35
N ARG A 60 -10.63 -9.37 -12.33
CA ARG A 60 -9.81 -9.83 -13.47
C ARG A 60 -8.86 -10.92 -12.98
N PRO A 61 -8.55 -11.93 -13.82
CA PRO A 61 -7.53 -12.90 -13.45
C PRO A 61 -6.17 -12.20 -13.27
N LEU A 62 -5.31 -12.75 -12.41
CA LEU A 62 -3.92 -12.29 -12.36
C LEU A 62 -3.30 -12.40 -13.76
N PRO A 63 -2.65 -11.34 -14.29
CA PRO A 63 -1.99 -11.44 -15.57
C PRO A 63 -0.98 -12.58 -15.56
N GLU A 64 -1.02 -13.40 -16.60
CA GLU A 64 -0.02 -14.45 -16.81
C GLU A 64 1.33 -13.79 -17.02
N PHE A 65 2.29 -14.15 -16.18
CA PHE A 65 3.61 -13.58 -16.26
C PHE A 65 4.63 -14.70 -16.16
N ALA A 66 5.18 -15.07 -17.30
CA ALA A 66 6.04 -16.23 -17.52
C ALA A 66 7.44 -16.05 -16.91
N TYR A 67 7.51 -16.09 -15.58
CA TYR A 67 8.74 -16.20 -14.82
C TYR A 67 8.46 -16.84 -13.46
N THR A 68 9.46 -17.54 -12.92
CA THR A 68 9.42 -18.03 -11.55
C THR A 68 9.63 -16.84 -10.62
N ALA A 69 8.66 -16.58 -9.73
CA ALA A 69 8.81 -15.52 -8.73
C ALA A 69 10.06 -15.76 -7.88
N PRO A 70 10.83 -14.70 -7.57
CA PRO A 70 12.06 -14.86 -6.82
C PRO A 70 11.76 -15.34 -5.40
N VAL A 71 12.58 -16.28 -4.92
CA VAL A 71 12.40 -16.94 -3.63
C VAL A 71 13.28 -16.30 -2.56
N ASN A 72 12.88 -16.44 -1.29
CA ASN A 72 13.63 -15.90 -0.14
C ASN A 72 13.87 -14.38 -0.21
N THR A 73 12.92 -13.64 -0.78
CA THR A 73 13.04 -12.19 -0.96
C THR A 73 12.09 -11.41 -0.07
N LYS A 74 12.43 -10.14 0.20
CA LYS A 74 11.60 -9.25 1.05
C LYS A 74 10.51 -8.51 0.26
N GLY A 75 10.75 -8.25 -1.03
CA GLY A 75 9.85 -7.50 -1.90
C GLY A 75 8.55 -8.22 -2.26
N LYS A 76 7.54 -7.45 -2.66
CA LYS A 76 6.26 -7.95 -3.19
C LYS A 76 6.32 -8.04 -4.71
N TRP A 77 7.23 -8.87 -5.19
CA TRP A 77 7.52 -9.05 -6.62
C TRP A 77 6.34 -9.51 -7.49
N PRO A 78 5.29 -10.20 -7.00
CA PRO A 78 4.09 -10.48 -7.80
C PRO A 78 3.39 -9.23 -8.36
N LYS A 79 3.61 -8.04 -7.79
CA LYS A 79 3.15 -6.77 -8.36
C LYS A 79 3.68 -6.51 -9.77
N SER A 80 4.77 -7.15 -10.18
CA SER A 80 5.34 -7.03 -11.52
C SER A 80 4.36 -7.44 -12.63
N ARG A 81 3.39 -8.31 -12.32
CA ARG A 81 2.31 -8.72 -13.24
C ARG A 81 1.51 -7.54 -13.77
N LEU A 82 1.44 -6.44 -13.01
CA LEU A 82 0.64 -5.29 -13.39
C LEU A 82 1.35 -4.26 -14.26
N TRP A 83 2.65 -4.43 -14.54
CA TRP A 83 3.44 -3.42 -15.25
C TRP A 83 3.23 -3.43 -16.77
N GLY A 84 2.68 -4.53 -17.30
CA GLY A 84 2.50 -4.76 -18.74
C GLY A 84 1.10 -4.47 -19.24
N ASP A 85 0.63 -5.37 -20.11
CA ASP A 85 -0.75 -5.39 -20.60
C ASP A 85 -1.70 -5.88 -19.50
N LEU A 86 -2.83 -5.18 -19.35
CA LEU A 86 -3.87 -5.45 -18.37
C LEU A 86 -5.20 -5.84 -19.05
N GLY A 87 -5.17 -6.18 -20.34
CA GLY A 87 -6.34 -6.57 -21.12
C GLY A 87 -7.23 -5.37 -21.42
N ASP A 88 -8.46 -5.39 -20.90
CA ASP A 88 -9.45 -4.34 -21.14
C ASP A 88 -9.20 -3.07 -20.31
N VAL A 89 -8.33 -3.14 -19.29
CA VAL A 89 -7.93 -1.97 -18.50
C VAL A 89 -6.85 -1.20 -19.25
N THR A 90 -7.21 -0.03 -19.78
CA THR A 90 -6.31 0.82 -20.60
C THR A 90 -6.27 2.26 -20.08
N GLY A 91 -5.34 3.08 -20.56
CA GLY A 91 -5.22 4.48 -20.15
C GLY A 91 -4.52 4.66 -18.80
N VAL A 92 -4.89 5.68 -18.02
CA VAL A 92 -4.27 5.95 -16.71
C VAL A 92 -5.02 5.24 -15.60
N VAL A 93 -4.25 4.59 -14.73
CA VAL A 93 -4.75 3.87 -13.56
C VAL A 93 -4.05 4.35 -12.29
N LEU A 94 -4.81 4.39 -11.19
CA LEU A 94 -4.28 4.55 -9.83
C LEU A 94 -4.21 3.17 -9.18
N PHE A 95 -3.01 2.69 -8.89
CA PHE A 95 -2.80 1.50 -8.08
C PHE A 95 -2.88 1.83 -6.58
N LEU A 96 -3.63 1.01 -5.84
CA LEU A 96 -3.68 1.01 -4.38
C LEU A 96 -3.38 -0.40 -3.84
N ASP A 97 -2.46 -0.48 -2.88
CA ASP A 97 -2.31 -1.69 -2.05
C ASP A 97 -3.57 -1.90 -1.19
N LEU A 98 -3.73 -3.13 -0.70
CA LEU A 98 -4.86 -3.53 0.13
C LEU A 98 -4.75 -3.03 1.58
N ASP A 99 -3.54 -2.73 2.04
CA ASP A 99 -3.21 -2.28 3.39
C ASP A 99 -3.11 -0.73 3.49
N VAL A 100 -4.09 -0.03 2.89
CA VAL A 100 -4.17 1.43 2.94
C VAL A 100 -5.47 1.90 3.59
N ILE A 101 -5.46 3.09 4.18
CA ILE A 101 -6.66 3.79 4.65
C ILE A 101 -6.81 5.09 3.88
N ILE A 102 -7.93 5.26 3.18
CA ILE A 102 -8.25 6.50 2.48
C ILE A 102 -8.91 7.46 3.46
N THR A 103 -8.27 8.60 3.68
CA THR A 103 -8.65 9.62 4.65
C THR A 103 -9.16 10.91 4.02
N GLY A 104 -9.07 11.04 2.68
CA GLY A 104 -9.53 12.22 1.97
C GLY A 104 -9.64 12.01 0.45
N ASN A 105 -10.00 13.09 -0.24
CA ASN A 105 -10.36 13.07 -1.66
C ASN A 105 -9.26 12.50 -2.58
N LEU A 106 -9.64 11.56 -3.44
CA LEU A 106 -8.78 10.86 -4.39
C LEU A 106 -8.67 11.51 -5.77
N ASP A 107 -9.54 12.46 -6.11
CA ASP A 107 -9.61 13.05 -7.46
C ASP A 107 -8.28 13.67 -7.88
N GLU A 108 -7.56 14.30 -6.94
CA GLU A 108 -6.28 14.92 -7.26
C GLU A 108 -5.16 13.92 -7.60
N PHE A 109 -5.25 12.65 -7.17
CA PHE A 109 -4.34 11.60 -7.67
C PHE A 109 -4.52 11.38 -9.17
N PHE A 110 -5.72 11.64 -9.70
CA PHE A 110 -5.99 11.54 -11.12
C PHE A 110 -5.66 12.79 -11.89
N SER A 111 -5.61 14.00 -11.31
CA SER A 111 -5.36 15.26 -12.02
C SER A 111 -3.95 15.85 -11.84
N TYR A 112 -3.21 15.46 -10.79
CA TYR A 112 -1.86 15.99 -10.53
C TYR A 112 -0.82 15.58 -11.57
N GLY A 113 0.04 16.49 -12.03
CA GLY A 113 1.10 16.18 -13.01
C GLY A 113 0.57 15.71 -14.38
N ASP A 114 1.47 15.21 -15.21
CA ASP A 114 1.16 14.74 -16.57
C ASP A 114 0.53 13.34 -16.54
N PRO A 115 -0.51 13.04 -17.34
CA PRO A 115 -1.09 11.69 -17.41
C PRO A 115 -0.08 10.59 -17.70
N ASP A 116 0.98 10.89 -18.45
CA ASP A 116 2.04 9.94 -18.77
C ASP A 116 3.03 9.78 -17.62
N ASP A 117 3.04 10.64 -16.60
CA ASP A 117 3.95 10.50 -15.47
C ASP A 117 3.71 9.20 -14.67
N THR A 118 4.79 8.49 -14.36
CA THR A 118 4.79 7.47 -13.31
C THR A 118 5.02 8.17 -11.98
N ILE A 119 3.98 8.24 -11.14
CA ILE A 119 4.03 8.93 -9.85
C ILE A 119 3.94 7.93 -8.71
N LEU A 120 4.95 7.91 -7.84
CA LEU A 120 5.03 7.06 -6.66
C LEU A 120 4.88 7.88 -5.37
N GLY A 121 4.64 7.22 -4.24
CA GLY A 121 4.89 7.86 -2.95
C GLY A 121 6.37 7.87 -2.59
N LEU A 122 6.80 8.86 -1.82
CA LEU A 122 8.17 8.89 -1.30
C LEU A 122 8.33 7.87 -0.16
N ASN A 123 9.39 7.06 -0.21
CA ASN A 123 9.72 6.13 0.86
C ASN A 123 10.46 6.85 2.00
N LEU A 124 9.80 6.96 3.15
CA LEU A 124 10.35 7.64 4.33
C LEU A 124 11.38 6.82 5.10
N ASN A 125 11.50 5.51 4.86
CA ASN A 125 12.49 4.67 5.53
C ASN A 125 13.92 4.96 5.05
N THR A 126 14.08 5.50 3.84
CA THR A 126 15.38 5.82 3.24
C THR A 126 15.35 7.24 2.66
N PRO A 127 15.25 8.27 3.52
CA PRO A 127 14.97 9.65 3.08
C PRO A 127 16.10 10.24 2.22
N LEU A 128 17.35 9.79 2.42
CA LEU A 128 18.51 10.24 1.66
C LEU A 128 18.60 9.61 0.27
N GLU A 129 17.98 8.45 0.05
CA GLU A 129 18.05 7.74 -1.23
C GLU A 129 17.00 8.20 -2.25
N LYS A 130 16.07 9.08 -1.85
CA LYS A 130 14.91 9.54 -2.66
C LYS A 130 14.21 8.37 -3.38
N MET A 131 13.95 7.29 -2.66
CA MET A 131 13.31 6.09 -3.21
C MET A 131 11.80 6.22 -3.20
N GLY A 132 11.13 5.61 -4.18
CA GLY A 132 9.69 5.45 -4.18
C GLY A 132 9.21 4.25 -3.36
N GLN A 133 7.94 4.32 -3.01
CA GLN A 133 7.14 3.19 -2.54
C GLN A 133 5.94 2.99 -3.48
N THR A 134 5.52 1.74 -3.62
CA THR A 134 4.54 1.27 -4.62
C THR A 134 3.22 0.82 -4.00
N SER A 135 2.86 1.34 -2.83
CA SER A 135 1.54 1.15 -2.18
C SER A 135 0.49 2.10 -2.73
N VAL A 136 0.90 3.27 -3.25
CA VAL A 136 0.03 4.19 -3.99
C VAL A 136 0.83 4.74 -5.15
N TYR A 137 0.47 4.33 -6.37
CA TYR A 137 1.11 4.87 -7.56
C TYR A 137 0.18 5.03 -8.74
N ARG A 138 0.51 5.98 -9.62
CA ARG A 138 -0.20 6.17 -10.88
C ARG A 138 0.72 5.89 -12.04
N MET A 139 0.19 5.23 -13.06
CA MET A 139 0.85 5.02 -14.34
C MET A 139 -0.17 5.00 -15.47
N ARG A 140 0.30 5.25 -16.70
CA ARG A 140 -0.40 4.77 -17.89
C ARG A 140 -0.13 3.27 -18.05
N VAL A 141 -1.18 2.49 -18.29
CA VAL A 141 -1.08 1.04 -18.56
C VAL A 141 -0.08 0.79 -19.71
N GLY A 142 0.76 -0.23 -19.56
CA GLY A 142 1.82 -0.57 -20.50
C GLY A 142 3.10 0.28 -20.40
N LYS A 143 3.08 1.44 -19.73
CA LYS A 143 4.29 2.29 -19.61
C LYS A 143 5.42 1.60 -18.84
N LEU A 144 5.09 0.77 -17.85
CA LEU A 144 6.08 0.03 -17.07
C LEU A 144 6.47 -1.32 -17.70
N LYS A 145 5.94 -1.67 -18.89
CA LYS A 145 6.22 -2.94 -19.56
C LYS A 145 7.72 -3.24 -19.72
N PRO A 146 8.61 -2.28 -20.03
CA PRO A 146 10.05 -2.57 -20.11
C PRO A 146 10.65 -3.14 -18.81
N LEU A 147 10.06 -2.85 -17.64
CA LEU A 147 10.50 -3.42 -16.36
C LEU A 147 10.22 -4.92 -16.30
N GLN A 148 9.15 -5.38 -16.94
CA GLN A 148 8.85 -6.79 -17.05
C GLN A 148 9.92 -7.53 -17.84
N ASP A 149 10.43 -6.94 -18.93
CA ASP A 149 11.46 -7.55 -19.76
C ASP A 149 12.79 -7.64 -19.01
N ILE A 150 13.18 -6.57 -18.31
CA ILE A 150 14.36 -6.57 -17.43
C ILE A 150 14.21 -7.63 -16.34
N PHE A 151 13.03 -7.70 -15.71
CA PHE A 151 12.79 -8.62 -14.60
C PHE A 151 12.72 -10.08 -15.06
N ARG A 152 12.17 -10.35 -16.26
CA ARG A 152 12.08 -11.69 -16.84
C ARG A 152 13.46 -12.28 -17.17
N ALA A 153 14.42 -11.43 -17.55
CA ALA A 153 15.77 -11.89 -17.90
C ALA A 153 16.50 -12.55 -16.72
N ASP A 154 16.34 -12.01 -15.50
CA ASP A 154 16.89 -12.59 -14.28
C ASP A 154 16.08 -12.13 -13.04
N PRO A 155 14.96 -12.82 -12.71
CA PRO A 155 14.10 -12.40 -11.61
C PRO A 155 14.79 -12.45 -10.25
N GLN A 156 15.63 -13.46 -10.02
CA GLN A 156 16.34 -13.64 -8.76
C GLN A 156 17.45 -12.59 -8.61
N GLY A 157 18.28 -12.39 -9.63
CA GLY A 157 19.33 -11.38 -9.59
C GLY A 157 18.77 -9.95 -9.47
N ALA A 158 17.64 -9.65 -10.12
CA ALA A 158 16.93 -8.40 -9.88
C ALA A 158 16.47 -8.28 -8.42
N ALA A 159 15.92 -9.35 -7.85
CA ALA A 159 15.47 -9.31 -6.48
C ALA A 159 16.61 -9.21 -5.45
N ASP A 160 17.74 -9.86 -5.69
CA ASP A 160 18.92 -9.79 -4.84
C ASP A 160 19.57 -8.39 -4.89
N LYS A 161 19.66 -7.81 -6.10
CA LYS A 161 20.22 -6.47 -6.32
C LYS A 161 19.36 -5.38 -5.67
N TYR A 162 18.05 -5.38 -5.94
CA TYR A 162 17.17 -4.29 -5.53
C TYR A 162 16.50 -4.53 -4.18
N LYS A 163 16.42 -5.77 -3.71
CA LYS A 163 15.80 -6.27 -2.45
C LYS A 163 14.28 -6.09 -2.37
N TYR A 164 13.77 -4.97 -2.89
CA TYR A 164 12.35 -4.61 -2.93
C TYR A 164 11.97 -4.13 -4.33
N GLU A 165 10.79 -4.53 -4.78
CA GLU A 165 10.23 -4.18 -6.10
C GLU A 165 10.09 -2.66 -6.27
N GLN A 166 9.77 -1.93 -5.20
CA GLN A 166 9.67 -0.46 -5.25
C GLN A 166 10.99 0.23 -5.63
N ARG A 167 12.14 -0.33 -5.22
CA ARG A 167 13.48 0.17 -5.59
C ARG A 167 13.76 -0.13 -7.06
N PHE A 168 13.34 -1.31 -7.52
CA PHE A 168 13.43 -1.69 -8.93
C PHE A 168 12.61 -0.74 -9.82
N VAL A 169 11.35 -0.46 -9.45
CA VAL A 169 10.49 0.48 -10.19
C VAL A 169 11.09 1.88 -10.19
N THR A 170 11.48 2.40 -9.02
CA THR A 170 12.07 3.75 -8.90
C THR A 170 13.27 3.94 -9.81
N ARG A 171 14.12 2.92 -9.96
CA ARG A 171 15.38 3.00 -10.71
C ARG A 171 15.23 2.74 -12.21
N ASN A 172 14.20 2.02 -12.64
CA ASN A 172 14.08 1.55 -14.02
C ASN A 172 12.84 2.08 -14.77
N ALA A 173 11.92 2.79 -14.09
CA ALA A 173 10.74 3.36 -14.74
C ALA A 173 11.11 4.23 -15.96
N PRO A 174 10.53 4.00 -17.14
CA PRO A 174 10.80 4.81 -18.32
C PRO A 174 10.43 6.28 -18.09
N GLY A 175 11.38 7.19 -18.35
CA GLY A 175 11.23 8.61 -18.06
C GLY A 175 11.39 8.98 -16.57
N GLY A 176 11.79 8.03 -15.72
CA GLY A 176 11.93 8.22 -14.28
C GLY A 176 10.60 8.22 -13.53
N VAL A 177 10.68 8.43 -12.22
CA VAL A 177 9.51 8.55 -11.34
C VAL A 177 9.39 9.97 -10.80
N LYS A 178 8.16 10.43 -10.65
CA LYS A 178 7.82 11.61 -9.85
C LYS A 178 7.23 11.19 -8.52
N PHE A 179 7.11 12.13 -7.59
CA PHE A 179 6.55 11.87 -6.27
C PHE A 179 5.27 12.65 -6.04
N TRP A 180 4.33 12.03 -5.31
CA TRP A 180 3.16 12.73 -4.81
C TRP A 180 3.54 13.93 -3.94
N PRO A 181 2.72 14.99 -3.90
CA PRO A 181 2.93 16.11 -3.00
C PRO A 181 3.11 15.66 -1.56
N ARG A 182 3.99 16.36 -0.84
CA ARG A 182 4.25 16.07 0.57
C ARG A 182 2.93 16.13 1.35
N ARG A 183 2.76 15.17 2.27
CA ARG A 183 1.57 14.97 3.13
C ARG A 183 0.39 14.26 2.50
N TRP A 184 0.28 14.11 1.18
CA TRP A 184 -0.82 13.31 0.62
C TRP A 184 -0.81 11.88 1.12
N LEU A 185 0.40 11.33 1.28
CA LEU A 185 0.63 10.03 1.86
C LEU A 185 1.25 10.17 3.25
N ALA A 186 0.75 9.38 4.19
CA ALA A 186 1.33 9.23 5.52
C ALA A 186 1.71 7.77 5.79
N HIS A 187 2.91 7.54 6.30
CA HIS A 187 3.34 6.23 6.76
C HIS A 187 2.83 6.01 8.20
N PHE A 188 1.98 4.99 8.42
CA PHE A 188 1.32 4.79 9.72
C PHE A 188 2.30 4.76 10.90
N ARG A 189 3.26 3.82 10.90
CA ARG A 189 4.24 3.67 11.98
C ARG A 189 5.14 4.90 12.22
N LEU A 190 5.51 5.63 11.16
CA LEU A 190 6.49 6.72 11.26
C LEU A 190 5.86 8.10 11.49
N GLN A 191 4.61 8.29 11.07
CA GLN A 191 3.97 9.61 11.06
C GLN A 191 2.65 9.66 11.80
N CYS A 192 1.95 8.53 11.96
CA CYS A 192 0.70 8.49 12.71
C CYS A 192 0.93 8.10 14.17
N VAL A 193 1.82 7.15 14.44
CA VAL A 193 2.12 6.70 15.81
C VAL A 193 3.00 7.75 16.51
N PRO A 194 2.61 8.24 17.71
CA PRO A 194 3.46 9.12 18.51
C PRO A 194 4.76 8.44 18.91
N ILE A 195 5.83 9.20 19.08
CA ILE A 195 7.12 8.65 19.53
C ILE A 195 7.04 8.19 21.00
N PHE A 196 7.86 7.22 21.38
CA PHE A 196 8.02 6.84 22.79
C PHE A 196 8.47 8.04 23.64
N PRO A 197 7.86 8.30 24.81
CA PRO A 197 6.79 7.54 25.48
C PRO A 197 5.35 8.02 25.20
N LEU A 198 5.15 8.99 24.30
CA LEU A 198 3.82 9.56 24.00
C LEU A 198 2.83 8.54 23.43
N ASN A 199 3.30 7.47 22.77
CA ASN A 199 2.46 6.36 22.30
C ASN A 199 1.71 5.64 23.42
N TYR A 200 2.17 5.74 24.68
CA TYR A 200 1.44 5.18 25.82
C TYR A 200 0.24 6.02 26.23
N PHE A 201 0.27 7.32 25.95
CA PHE A 201 -0.74 8.27 26.39
C PHE A 201 -1.71 8.67 25.30
N THR A 202 -1.30 8.56 24.03
CA THR A 202 -2.07 9.04 22.89
C THR A 202 -2.16 7.99 21.79
N GLU A 203 -3.36 7.78 21.23
CA GLU A 203 -3.54 6.94 20.05
C GLU A 203 -2.88 7.58 18.82
N ALA A 204 -2.66 6.79 17.77
CA ALA A 204 -2.17 7.28 16.50
C ALA A 204 -3.10 8.36 15.92
N ARG A 205 -2.55 9.34 15.18
CA ARG A 205 -3.33 10.44 14.58
C ARG A 205 -3.04 10.57 13.10
N ILE A 206 -4.02 11.03 12.33
CA ILE A 206 -3.84 11.32 10.91
C ILE A 206 -3.16 12.69 10.77
N PRO A 207 -1.98 12.80 10.13
CA PRO A 207 -1.36 14.10 9.87
C PRO A 207 -2.23 14.98 8.98
N LYS A 208 -2.23 16.30 9.23
CA LYS A 208 -3.04 17.25 8.44
C LYS A 208 -2.67 17.20 6.95
N GLY A 209 -3.68 17.09 6.09
CA GLY A 209 -3.53 17.02 4.63
C GLY A 209 -3.27 15.61 4.08
N THR A 210 -3.33 14.59 4.94
CA THR A 210 -3.26 13.18 4.50
C THR A 210 -4.50 12.79 3.74
N ARG A 211 -4.30 12.21 2.55
CA ARG A 211 -5.35 11.63 1.71
C ARG A 211 -5.36 10.10 1.82
N ILE A 212 -4.18 9.49 1.99
CA ILE A 212 -4.04 8.05 2.18
C ILE A 212 -2.98 7.78 3.25
N VAL A 213 -3.32 6.95 4.24
CA VAL A 213 -2.36 6.36 5.18
C VAL A 213 -1.97 4.98 4.66
N ILE A 214 -0.68 4.74 4.49
CA ILE A 214 -0.14 3.43 4.08
C ILE A 214 0.33 2.64 5.31
N PHE A 215 0.19 1.31 5.26
CA PHE A 215 0.61 0.40 6.33
C PHE A 215 1.78 -0.52 5.92
N PRO A 216 3.02 -0.01 5.76
CA PRO A 216 4.13 -0.86 5.36
C PRO A 216 4.56 -1.85 6.44
N GLY A 217 4.77 -3.10 6.03
CA GLY A 217 5.38 -4.14 6.83
C GLY A 217 4.38 -5.17 7.34
N SER A 218 4.46 -5.50 8.63
CA SER A 218 3.64 -6.53 9.28
C SER A 218 2.41 -6.01 10.00
N LEU A 219 2.30 -4.70 10.23
CA LEU A 219 1.16 -4.09 10.91
C LEU A 219 0.15 -3.66 9.85
N ASN A 220 -1.01 -4.30 9.83
CA ASN A 220 -2.13 -4.00 8.94
C ASN A 220 -3.25 -3.25 9.69
N PRO A 221 -4.29 -2.75 8.99
CA PRO A 221 -5.42 -2.09 9.65
C PRO A 221 -6.07 -2.89 10.82
N PRO A 222 -6.31 -4.21 10.73
CA PRO A 222 -6.81 -4.98 11.88
C PRO A 222 -5.91 -4.89 13.12
N ASP A 223 -4.59 -4.86 12.92
CA ASP A 223 -3.61 -4.80 14.01
C ASP A 223 -3.62 -3.43 14.70
N ALA A 224 -3.77 -2.36 13.92
CA ALA A 224 -3.96 -1.02 14.47
C ALA A 224 -5.26 -0.89 15.27
N ILE A 225 -6.35 -1.48 14.77
CA ILE A 225 -7.63 -1.52 15.50
C ILE A 225 -7.46 -2.26 16.84
N ALA A 226 -6.79 -3.41 16.83
CA ALA A 226 -6.52 -4.19 18.02
C ALA A 226 -5.46 -3.56 18.96
N GLY A 227 -4.72 -2.54 18.51
CA GLY A 227 -3.63 -1.94 19.29
C GLY A 227 -2.40 -2.84 19.40
N ARG A 228 -2.09 -3.63 18.37
CA ARG A 228 -0.92 -4.52 18.32
C ARG A 228 0.05 -4.11 17.20
N TRP A 229 1.34 -4.36 17.38
CA TRP A 229 2.37 -3.93 16.42
C TRP A 229 2.58 -4.92 15.26
N ASP A 230 2.03 -6.13 15.42
CA ASP A 230 2.16 -7.28 14.53
C ASP A 230 1.01 -8.25 14.81
N GLU A 231 0.65 -9.08 13.84
CA GLU A 231 -0.49 -10.01 13.95
C GLU A 231 -0.31 -11.04 15.07
N VAL A 232 0.94 -11.41 15.35
CA VAL A 232 1.30 -12.36 16.43
C VAL A 232 1.31 -11.72 17.82
N ASP A 233 1.27 -10.39 17.91
CA ASP A 233 1.34 -9.68 19.18
C ASP A 233 -0.03 -9.64 19.86
N VAL A 234 -0.05 -9.88 21.18
CA VAL A 234 -1.25 -9.68 22.01
C VAL A 234 -1.25 -8.26 22.57
N HIS A 235 -2.36 -7.54 22.42
CA HIS A 235 -2.53 -6.22 23.02
C HIS A 235 -2.44 -6.30 24.55
N ARG A 236 -1.74 -5.34 25.15
CA ARG A 236 -1.53 -5.25 26.59
C ARG A 236 -1.90 -3.86 27.08
N ALA A 237 -2.39 -3.78 28.32
CA ALA A 237 -2.51 -2.50 29.00
C ALA A 237 -1.13 -1.82 29.14
N PRO A 238 -1.04 -0.48 29.16
CA PRO A 238 0.22 0.26 29.19
C PRO A 238 1.26 -0.27 30.19
N MET A 239 0.85 -0.47 31.44
CA MET A 239 1.74 -0.93 32.51
C MET A 239 2.17 -2.38 32.35
N ASP A 240 1.27 -3.25 31.87
CA ASP A 240 1.62 -4.65 31.60
C ASP A 240 2.60 -4.75 30.42
N HIS A 241 2.43 -3.90 29.40
CA HIS A 241 3.37 -3.84 28.29
C HIS A 241 4.77 -3.38 28.73
N ILE A 242 4.86 -2.40 29.64
CA ILE A 242 6.14 -1.97 30.20
C ILE A 242 6.80 -3.10 31.01
N ARG A 243 6.02 -3.84 31.83
CA ARG A 243 6.54 -5.01 32.57
C ARG A 243 7.04 -6.11 31.63
N ALA A 244 6.30 -6.37 30.56
CA ALA A 244 6.69 -7.33 29.52
C ALA A 244 8.05 -7.00 28.88
N ALA A 245 8.48 -5.74 28.95
CA ALA A 245 9.81 -5.33 28.50
C ALA A 245 10.95 -5.90 29.35
N PHE A 246 10.69 -6.44 30.55
CA PHE A 246 11.71 -6.88 31.50
C PHE A 246 11.53 -8.30 32.05
N ASP A 247 10.37 -8.93 31.87
CA ASP A 247 10.02 -10.22 32.49
C ASP A 247 10.11 -11.45 31.54
N GLY A 248 10.74 -11.28 30.37
CA GLY A 248 10.95 -12.36 29.41
C GLY A 248 9.85 -12.54 28.37
N ARG A 249 8.74 -11.77 28.43
CA ARG A 249 7.63 -11.86 27.46
C ARG A 249 7.82 -11.07 26.16
N ARG A 250 8.94 -10.36 25.98
CA ARG A 250 9.25 -9.58 24.77
C ARG A 250 9.86 -10.46 23.66
N ARG A 251 9.45 -10.23 22.40
CA ARG A 251 10.03 -10.89 21.22
C ARG A 251 11.28 -10.20 20.65
N GLU A 252 11.57 -9.01 21.14
CA GLU A 252 12.61 -8.13 20.62
C GLU A 252 13.37 -7.42 21.74
N SER A 253 14.31 -6.53 21.40
CA SER A 253 15.05 -5.77 22.40
C SER A 253 14.12 -4.86 23.21
N ALA A 254 14.45 -4.62 24.48
CA ALA A 254 13.60 -3.83 25.38
C ALA A 254 13.26 -2.44 24.81
N ILE A 255 14.21 -1.78 24.15
CA ILE A 255 13.99 -0.47 23.53
C ILE A 255 12.99 -0.54 22.37
N LYS A 256 13.10 -1.55 21.49
CA LYS A 256 12.15 -1.72 20.39
C LYS A 256 10.78 -2.06 20.92
N HIS A 257 10.70 -3.01 21.85
CA HIS A 257 9.48 -3.39 22.54
C HIS A 257 8.76 -2.16 23.08
N LEU A 258 9.44 -1.32 23.88
CA LEU A 258 8.83 -0.11 24.43
C LEU A 258 8.34 0.87 23.36
N ARG A 259 9.07 1.02 22.25
CA ARG A 259 8.67 1.86 21.10
C ARG A 259 7.52 1.28 20.29
N HIS A 260 7.34 -0.03 20.29
CA HIS A 260 6.31 -0.76 19.55
C HIS A 260 5.01 -0.93 20.37
N TYR A 261 4.81 -0.09 21.39
CA TYR A 261 3.48 0.02 22.00
C TYR A 261 2.54 0.82 21.10
N LEU A 262 1.32 0.30 20.94
CA LEU A 262 0.24 0.94 20.20
C LEU A 262 -1.05 0.87 21.02
N ARG A 263 -1.75 2.00 21.13
CA ARG A 263 -3.13 2.00 21.65
C ARG A 263 -4.08 1.60 20.51
N PRO A 264 -5.21 0.91 20.80
CA PRO A 264 -6.25 0.68 19.81
C PRO A 264 -6.60 1.97 19.07
N VAL A 265 -6.59 1.92 17.73
CA VAL A 265 -6.69 3.12 16.90
C VAL A 265 -8.10 3.26 16.35
N SER A 266 -8.90 4.07 17.03
CA SER A 266 -10.34 4.20 16.78
C SER A 266 -10.69 4.72 15.38
N TRP A 267 -9.90 5.64 14.84
CA TRP A 267 -10.16 6.18 13.51
C TRP A 267 -9.87 5.17 12.39
N VAL A 268 -9.00 4.18 12.61
CA VAL A 268 -8.78 3.12 11.62
C VAL A 268 -10.03 2.27 11.51
N GLU A 269 -10.63 1.88 12.64
CA GLU A 269 -11.90 1.15 12.66
C GLU A 269 -13.03 1.93 11.95
N LYS A 270 -13.13 3.23 12.23
CA LYS A 270 -14.16 4.09 11.63
C LYS A 270 -14.02 4.24 10.11
N LEU A 271 -12.79 4.25 9.59
CA LEU A 271 -12.53 4.48 8.17
C LEU A 271 -12.41 3.18 7.37
N TRP A 272 -11.83 2.13 7.96
CA TRP A 272 -11.61 0.82 7.34
C TRP A 272 -12.83 -0.08 7.44
N ARG A 273 -13.90 0.34 6.76
CA ARG A 273 -15.18 -0.35 6.75
C ARG A 273 -15.80 -0.36 5.37
N GLU A 274 -16.69 -1.31 5.17
CA GLU A 274 -17.64 -1.31 4.06
C GLU A 274 -18.68 -0.20 4.32
#